data_AF-A0A940ZC59-F1
#
_entry.id   AF-A0A940ZC59-F1
#
_cell.length_a   1.000
_cell.length_b   1.000
_cell.length_c   1.000
_cell.angle_alpha   90.00
_cell.angle_beta   90.00
_cell.angle_gamma   90.00
#
_symmetry.space_group_name_H-M   'P 1'
#
loop_
_entity.id
_entity.type
_entity.pdbx_description
1 polymer ?
#
loop_
_entity_poly.entity_id
_entity_poly.type
_entity_poly.pdbx_seq_one_letter_code
_entity_poly.pdbx_strand_id
1 'polypeptide(L)'
;MSHTEKEISQRISDKSPDELLGRFSGEFIQADLERSFINMMWADYKKNTRNILLVGGLIFIAFIGVDLLTTQEKVKMQVLFLRGIAGIFLVGSSIYLQQARIYFAGFRLFFIVNQAIIVFAMMLIGFMAPLPFIHNLFHLFLATLIFYLLIQNRFIDALVLSAFFQLAYLAASFGVYPMRAVDLLRFALYIAGANIVGILLFRNLNLSRRREYIRLFKEQHLNQELQQTVDQLRKAQQEVKTLQGLIPICSNCKRIRDDSGSWNQLEGYIQAHSEAKFSHGICPKCVKELYPDLNIKGS
;
A
#
# COMPACT_ATOMS: atom_id res chain seq x y z
N MET A 1 -0.12 -19.04 -2.03
CA MET A 1 -1.07 -18.36 -1.13
C MET A 1 -1.31 -19.20 0.10
N SER A 2 -1.21 -18.59 1.28
CA SER A 2 -1.64 -19.20 2.54
C SER A 2 -3.17 -19.40 2.56
N HIS A 3 -3.69 -20.26 3.45
CA HIS A 3 -5.14 -20.47 3.61
C HIS A 3 -5.88 -19.15 3.89
N THR A 4 -5.30 -18.31 4.75
CA THR A 4 -5.82 -17.00 5.14
C THR A 4 -5.88 -16.01 3.96
N GLU A 5 -4.89 -16.02 3.06
CA GLU A 5 -4.90 -15.16 1.86
C GLU A 5 -6.02 -15.54 0.89
N LYS A 6 -6.34 -16.84 0.78
CA LYS A 6 -7.44 -17.31 -0.07
C LYS A 6 -8.79 -16.85 0.48
N GLU A 7 -9.00 -16.97 1.79
CA GLU A 7 -10.23 -16.49 2.43
C GLU A 7 -10.40 -14.98 2.29
N ILE A 8 -9.32 -14.20 2.47
CA ILE A 8 -9.35 -12.75 2.28
C ILE A 8 -9.70 -12.41 0.84
N SER A 9 -9.07 -13.09 -0.13
CA SER A 9 -9.34 -12.88 -1.55
C SER A 9 -10.80 -13.13 -1.90
N GLN A 10 -11.33 -14.26 -1.46
CA GLN A 10 -12.71 -14.64 -1.69
C GLN A 10 -13.69 -13.61 -1.11
N ARG A 11 -13.47 -13.16 0.14
CA ARG A 11 -14.31 -12.14 0.76
C ARG A 11 -14.27 -10.79 0.04
N ILE A 12 -13.09 -10.38 -0.45
CA ILE A 12 -12.94 -9.13 -1.21
C ILE A 12 -13.69 -9.24 -2.56
N SER A 13 -13.66 -10.41 -3.20
CA SER A 13 -14.36 -10.68 -4.45
C SER A 13 -15.87 -10.60 -4.27
N ASP A 14 -16.40 -11.32 -3.28
CA ASP A 14 -17.84 -11.57 -3.13
C ASP A 14 -18.61 -10.37 -2.57
N LYS A 15 -17.96 -9.51 -1.77
CA LYS A 15 -18.63 -8.42 -1.05
C LYS A 15 -18.38 -7.05 -1.69
N SER A 16 -19.38 -6.17 -1.55
CA SER A 16 -19.22 -4.76 -1.87
C SER A 16 -18.26 -4.07 -0.86
N PRO A 17 -17.52 -3.02 -1.26
CA PRO A 17 -16.64 -2.30 -0.33
C PRO A 17 -17.35 -1.81 0.94
N ASP A 18 -18.60 -1.38 0.83
CA ASP A 18 -19.37 -0.84 1.95
C ASP A 18 -19.80 -1.91 2.97
N GLU A 19 -19.84 -3.19 2.58
CA GLU A 19 -20.08 -4.32 3.49
C GLU A 19 -18.83 -4.72 4.28
N LEU A 20 -17.63 -4.42 3.76
CA LEU A 20 -16.36 -4.74 4.40
C LEU A 20 -15.93 -3.66 5.41
N LEU A 21 -16.48 -2.45 5.28
CA LEU A 21 -16.08 -1.26 6.02
C LEU A 21 -17.09 -0.90 7.12
N GLY A 22 -16.56 -0.53 8.29
CA GLY A 22 -17.36 -0.03 9.39
C GLY A 22 -17.96 1.34 9.06
N ARG A 23 -19.29 1.48 9.20
CA ARG A 23 -20.02 2.71 8.84
C ARG A 23 -19.47 3.97 9.52
N PHE A 24 -19.04 3.85 10.77
CA PHE A 24 -18.57 4.97 11.59
C PHE A 24 -17.07 5.25 11.41
N SER A 25 -16.21 4.25 11.62
CA SER A 25 -14.75 4.42 11.59
C SER A 25 -14.16 4.51 10.18
N GLY A 26 -14.86 3.92 9.19
CA GLY A 26 -14.32 3.72 7.85
C GLY A 26 -13.18 2.71 7.79
N GLU A 27 -12.99 1.91 8.84
CA GLU A 27 -11.99 0.84 8.93
C GLU A 27 -12.59 -0.52 8.55
N PHE A 28 -11.76 -1.53 8.27
CA PHE A 28 -12.30 -2.86 8.03
C PHE A 28 -12.94 -3.43 9.30
N ILE A 29 -14.10 -4.07 9.14
CA ILE A 29 -14.82 -4.71 10.25
C ILE A 29 -14.03 -5.93 10.75
N GLN A 30 -13.41 -6.67 9.82
CA GLN A 30 -12.68 -7.89 10.11
C GLN A 30 -11.20 -7.60 10.41
N ALA A 31 -10.70 -8.17 11.51
CA ALA A 31 -9.36 -7.87 12.02
C ALA A 31 -8.23 -8.46 11.15
N ASP A 32 -8.45 -9.60 10.51
CA ASP A 32 -7.51 -10.23 9.57
C ASP A 32 -7.34 -9.37 8.30
N LEU A 33 -8.46 -8.89 7.74
CA LEU A 33 -8.46 -7.99 6.59
C LEU A 33 -7.77 -6.66 6.91
N GLU A 34 -8.06 -6.08 8.09
CA GLU A 34 -7.39 -4.86 8.54
C GLU A 34 -5.88 -5.08 8.73
N ARG A 35 -5.47 -6.23 9.29
CA ARG A 35 -4.05 -6.56 9.45
C ARG A 35 -3.36 -6.72 8.10
N SER A 36 -4.01 -7.34 7.12
CA SER A 36 -3.52 -7.46 5.75
C SER A 36 -3.31 -6.08 5.12
N PHE A 37 -4.31 -5.20 5.26
CA PHE A 37 -4.22 -3.80 4.83
C PHE A 37 -3.04 -3.06 5.48
N ILE A 38 -2.90 -3.12 6.81
CA ILE A 38 -1.82 -2.46 7.54
C ILE A 38 -0.45 -2.99 7.10
N ASN A 39 -0.31 -4.31 6.93
CA ASN A 39 0.94 -4.92 6.49
C ASN A 39 1.33 -4.45 5.09
N MET A 40 0.37 -4.37 4.17
CA MET A 40 0.61 -3.87 2.82
C MET A 40 1.01 -2.39 2.83
N MET A 41 0.31 -1.56 3.63
CA MET A 41 0.55 -0.11 3.73
C MET A 41 1.73 0.26 4.64
N TRP A 42 2.37 -0.71 5.29
CA TRP A 42 3.36 -0.47 6.34
C TRP A 42 4.51 0.42 5.87
N ALA A 43 5.02 0.20 4.65
CA ALA A 43 6.11 0.99 4.10
C ALA A 43 5.77 2.49 4.04
N ASP A 44 4.56 2.82 3.58
CA ASP A 44 4.06 4.19 3.49
C ASP A 44 3.75 4.77 4.86
N TYR A 45 3.12 3.99 5.74
CA TYR A 45 2.78 4.41 7.11
C TYR A 45 4.03 4.77 7.88
N LYS A 46 5.06 3.91 7.77
CA LYS A 46 6.39 4.11 8.35
C LYS A 46 7.05 5.37 7.80
N LYS A 47 7.12 5.51 6.47
CA LYS A 47 7.76 6.66 5.81
C LYS A 47 7.09 7.98 6.19
N ASN A 48 5.76 8.05 6.10
CA ASN A 48 5.00 9.26 6.40
C ASN A 48 5.11 9.64 7.87
N THR A 49 4.92 8.68 8.78
CA THR A 49 5.02 8.95 10.22
C THR A 49 6.44 9.37 10.60
N ARG A 50 7.48 8.72 10.07
CA ARG A 50 8.87 9.13 10.28
C ARG A 50 9.11 10.59 9.86
N ASN A 51 8.67 10.96 8.66
CA ASN A 51 8.84 12.32 8.17
C ASN A 51 8.10 13.33 9.05
N ILE A 52 6.89 12.99 9.51
CA ILE A 52 6.09 13.83 10.40
C ILE A 52 6.77 14.01 11.76
N LEU A 53 7.30 12.94 12.36
CA LEU A 53 8.03 13.00 13.61
C LEU A 53 9.33 13.82 13.49
N LEU A 54 10.06 13.65 12.38
CA LEU A 54 11.27 14.42 12.11
C LEU A 54 10.97 15.91 11.97
N VAL A 55 10.04 16.27 11.09
CA VAL A 55 9.65 17.66 10.86
C VAL A 55 9.06 18.27 12.14
N GLY A 56 8.18 17.56 12.84
CA GLY A 56 7.63 17.99 14.11
C GLY A 56 8.72 18.26 15.15
N GLY A 57 9.66 17.33 15.33
CA GLY A 57 10.79 17.50 16.24
C GLY A 57 11.66 18.71 15.90
N LEU A 58 11.97 18.90 14.60
CA LEU A 58 12.72 20.07 14.13
C LEU A 58 11.97 21.38 14.35
N ILE A 59 10.64 21.40 14.16
CA ILE A 59 9.80 22.57 14.46
C ILE A 59 9.89 22.90 15.95
N PHE A 60 9.74 21.91 16.85
CA PHE A 60 9.90 22.14 18.29
C PHE A 60 11.28 22.73 18.60
N ILE A 61 12.36 22.19 18.02
CA ILE A 61 13.70 22.73 18.23
C ILE A 61 13.85 24.15 17.68
N ALA A 62 13.35 24.43 16.47
CA ALA A 62 13.45 25.75 15.85
C ALA A 62 12.77 26.84 16.68
N PHE A 63 11.62 26.51 17.28
CA PHE A 63 10.89 27.45 18.11
C PHE A 63 11.58 27.78 19.45
N ILE A 64 12.62 27.05 19.88
CA ILE A 64 13.46 27.45 21.03
C ILE A 64 14.04 28.86 20.82
N GLY A 65 14.42 29.20 19.58
CA GLY A 65 14.92 30.53 19.24
C GLY A 65 13.88 31.62 19.49
N VAL A 66 12.61 31.36 19.19
CA VAL A 66 11.50 32.27 19.47
C VAL A 66 11.31 32.40 20.99
N ASP A 67 11.27 31.28 21.70
CA ASP A 67 11.03 31.27 23.14
C ASP A 67 12.11 32.04 23.93
N LEU A 68 13.36 31.98 23.49
CA LEU A 68 14.47 32.74 24.08
C LEU A 68 14.22 34.25 24.06
N LEU A 69 13.55 34.73 23.00
CA LEU A 69 13.25 36.15 22.77
C LEU A 69 11.93 36.58 23.42
N THR A 70 10.93 35.71 23.45
CA THR A 70 9.55 36.09 23.81
C THR A 70 9.09 35.63 25.20
N THR A 71 9.74 34.63 25.78
CA THR A 71 9.26 34.01 27.05
C THR A 71 9.77 34.78 28.26
N GLN A 72 8.90 34.95 29.27
CA GLN A 72 9.29 35.58 30.53
C GLN A 72 10.37 34.79 31.27
N GLU A 73 11.33 35.49 31.87
CA GLU A 73 12.51 34.88 32.55
C GLU A 73 12.13 33.81 33.59
N LYS A 74 11.02 34.01 34.33
CA LYS A 74 10.59 33.08 35.39
C LYS A 74 10.30 31.65 34.90
N VAL A 75 9.77 31.51 33.68
CA VAL A 75 9.34 30.23 33.10
C VAL A 75 10.16 29.83 31.88
N LYS A 76 11.04 30.72 31.39
CA LYS A 76 11.86 30.54 30.20
C LYS A 76 12.60 29.20 30.21
N MET A 77 13.34 28.90 31.27
CA MET A 77 14.11 27.64 31.35
C MET A 77 13.24 26.39 31.31
N GLN A 78 12.04 26.43 31.92
CA GLN A 78 11.11 25.30 31.91
C GLN A 78 10.55 25.06 30.51
N VAL A 79 10.13 26.12 29.82
CA VAL A 79 9.60 26.04 28.44
C VAL A 79 10.67 25.51 27.49
N LEU A 80 11.90 26.04 27.57
CA LEU A 80 13.03 25.60 26.74
C LEU A 80 13.37 24.13 26.98
N PHE A 81 13.39 23.70 28.24
CA PHE A 81 13.64 22.30 28.60
C PHE A 81 12.57 21.36 28.03
N LEU A 82 11.29 21.70 28.20
CA LEU A 82 10.17 20.92 27.67
C LEU A 82 10.21 20.83 26.15
N ARG A 83 10.49 21.95 25.45
CA ARG A 83 10.68 21.99 24.00
C ARG A 83 11.84 21.13 23.53
N GLY A 84 12.99 21.25 24.20
CA GLY A 84 14.19 20.47 23.88
C GLY A 84 13.94 18.96 24.02
N ILE A 85 13.35 18.53 25.14
CA ILE A 85 13.03 17.11 25.37
C ILE A 85 12.02 16.59 24.34
N ALA A 86 10.92 17.33 24.10
CA ALA A 86 9.93 16.92 23.11
C ALA A 86 10.55 16.82 21.71
N GLY A 87 11.36 17.81 21.31
CA GLY A 87 12.07 17.82 20.03
C GLY A 87 13.01 16.64 19.87
N ILE A 88 13.89 16.41 20.85
CA ILE A 88 14.84 15.28 20.85
C ILE A 88 14.09 13.95 20.82
N PHE A 89 13.01 13.80 21.59
CA PHE A 89 12.21 12.59 21.63
C PHE A 89 11.59 12.27 20.26
N LEU A 90 11.02 13.27 19.58
CA LEU A 90 10.38 13.07 18.27
C LEU A 90 11.40 12.74 17.18
N VAL A 91 12.56 13.40 17.18
CA VAL A 91 13.67 13.07 16.27
C VAL A 91 14.20 11.66 16.54
N GLY A 92 14.40 11.29 17.80
CA GLY A 92 14.80 9.94 18.20
C GLY A 92 13.78 8.87 17.79
N SER A 93 12.48 9.16 17.96
CA SER A 93 11.39 8.29 17.54
C SER A 93 11.33 8.10 16.03
N SER A 94 11.63 9.14 15.25
CA SER A 94 11.81 9.05 13.80
C SER A 94 12.95 8.08 13.42
N ILE A 95 14.11 8.20 14.08
CA ILE A 95 15.27 7.32 13.83
C ILE A 95 14.95 5.87 14.22
N TYR A 96 14.29 5.66 15.36
CA TYR A 96 13.82 4.33 15.78
C TYR A 96 12.90 3.71 14.72
N LEU A 97 11.92 4.48 14.23
CA LEU A 97 10.96 4.02 13.24
C LEU A 97 11.63 3.71 11.88
N GLN A 98 12.75 4.37 11.55
CA GLN A 98 13.53 4.07 10.35
C GLN A 98 14.12 2.64 10.37
N GLN A 99 14.48 2.13 11.54
CA GLN A 99 15.06 0.78 11.70
C GLN A 99 14.00 -0.33 11.60
N ALA A 100 12.72 0.02 11.71
CA ALA A 100 11.63 -0.94 11.68
C ALA A 100 11.43 -1.58 10.29
N ARG A 101 11.52 -2.91 10.23
CA ARG A 101 11.30 -3.69 8.99
C ARG A 101 9.85 -4.13 8.83
N ILE A 102 9.24 -4.68 9.88
CA ILE A 102 7.91 -5.30 9.83
C ILE A 102 7.01 -4.66 10.88
N TYR A 103 5.72 -4.52 10.55
CA TYR A 103 4.70 -4.08 11.51
C TYR A 103 4.46 -5.16 12.58
N PHE A 104 4.39 -4.75 13.85
CA PHE A 104 3.94 -5.58 14.96
C PHE A 104 3.02 -4.76 15.88
N ALA A 105 2.26 -5.44 16.73
CA ALA A 105 1.19 -4.82 17.53
C ALA A 105 1.67 -3.64 18.42
N GLY A 106 2.93 -3.66 18.87
CA GLY A 106 3.50 -2.58 19.69
C GLY A 106 3.62 -1.23 18.98
N PHE A 107 3.61 -1.19 17.64
CA PHE A 107 3.63 0.09 16.91
C PHE A 107 2.37 0.92 17.13
N ARG A 108 1.24 0.28 17.47
CA ARG A 108 0.02 1.01 17.86
C ARG A 108 0.27 1.89 19.08
N LEU A 109 0.88 1.33 20.13
CA LEU A 109 1.23 2.08 21.34
C LEU A 109 2.29 3.14 21.03
N PHE A 110 3.29 2.82 20.21
CA PHE A 110 4.30 3.78 19.78
C PHE A 110 3.68 5.03 19.12
N PHE A 111 2.70 4.85 18.24
CA PHE A 111 1.98 5.96 17.60
C PHE A 111 1.17 6.78 18.60
N ILE A 112 0.45 6.13 19.51
CA ILE A 112 -0.31 6.80 20.58
C ILE A 112 0.62 7.66 21.44
N VAL A 113 1.76 7.12 21.88
CA VAL A 113 2.72 7.82 22.75
C VAL A 113 3.30 9.04 22.04
N ASN A 114 3.74 8.90 20.79
CA ASN A 114 4.28 10.03 20.04
C ASN A 114 3.23 11.13 19.83
N GLN A 115 1.99 10.74 19.51
CA GLN A 115 0.89 11.69 19.32
C GLN A 115 0.56 12.43 20.62
N ALA A 116 0.51 11.71 21.74
CA ALA A 116 0.30 12.28 23.06
C ALA A 116 1.40 13.27 23.44
N ILE A 117 2.67 12.98 23.14
CA ILE A 117 3.81 13.87 23.44
C ILE A 117 3.74 15.17 22.63
N ILE A 118 3.42 15.09 21.33
CA ILE A 118 3.27 16.30 20.49
C ILE A 118 2.21 17.22 21.09
N VAL A 119 1.04 16.67 21.40
CA VAL A 119 -0.09 17.47 21.90
C VAL A 119 0.15 17.96 23.31
N PHE A 120 0.66 17.10 24.19
CA PHE A 120 0.99 17.48 25.56
C PHE A 120 2.00 18.63 25.59
N ALA A 121 3.07 18.55 24.80
CA ALA A 121 4.07 19.60 24.72
C ALA A 121 3.47 20.90 24.16
N MET A 122 2.66 20.83 23.10
CA MET A 122 1.95 22.02 22.57
C MET A 122 1.03 22.69 23.59
N MET A 123 0.23 21.89 24.31
CA MET A 123 -0.72 22.39 25.31
C MET A 123 -0.02 22.99 26.53
N LEU A 124 1.00 22.30 27.04
CA LEU A 124 1.73 22.72 28.24
C LEU A 124 2.46 24.05 28.00
N ILE A 125 3.09 24.22 26.83
CA ILE A 125 3.74 25.48 26.44
C ILE A 125 2.74 26.64 26.37
N GLY A 126 1.54 26.39 25.82
CA GLY A 126 0.47 27.39 25.75
C GLY A 126 -0.03 27.89 27.10
N PHE A 127 0.05 27.06 28.15
CA PHE A 127 -0.25 27.49 29.52
C PHE A 127 0.92 28.23 30.19
N MET A 128 2.16 27.82 29.90
CA MET A 128 3.36 28.41 30.51
C MET A 128 3.68 29.80 29.97
N ALA A 129 3.39 30.07 28.70
CA ALA A 129 3.40 31.42 28.13
C ALA A 129 1.97 31.97 28.24
N PRO A 130 1.62 32.82 29.23
CA PRO A 130 0.25 33.27 29.46
C PRO A 130 -0.21 34.19 28.30
N LEU A 131 -0.62 33.56 27.21
CA LEU A 131 -1.17 34.19 26.04
C LEU A 131 -2.64 34.54 26.29
N PRO A 132 -3.19 35.54 25.58
CA PRO A 132 -4.61 35.79 25.60
C PRO A 132 -5.39 34.50 25.31
N PHE A 133 -6.49 34.30 26.05
CA PHE A 133 -7.34 33.11 25.98
C PHE A 133 -7.65 32.61 24.55
N ILE A 134 -7.79 33.53 23.59
CA ILE A 134 -8.08 33.20 22.19
C ILE A 134 -6.97 32.41 21.49
N HIS A 135 -5.70 32.63 21.83
CA HIS A 135 -4.57 31.86 21.29
C HIS A 135 -4.58 30.42 21.81
N ASN A 136 -5.01 30.25 23.06
CA ASN A 136 -5.17 28.95 23.69
C ASN A 136 -6.25 28.10 23.00
N LEU A 137 -7.35 28.73 22.57
CA LEU A 137 -8.36 28.07 21.73
C LEU A 137 -7.79 27.64 20.37
N PHE A 138 -6.92 28.46 19.76
CA PHE A 138 -6.24 28.10 18.52
C PHE A 138 -5.30 26.90 18.70
N HIS A 139 -4.52 26.87 19.78
CA HIS A 139 -3.68 25.71 20.10
C HIS A 139 -4.50 24.44 20.32
N LEU A 140 -5.64 24.54 21.02
CA LEU A 140 -6.56 23.41 21.20
C LEU A 140 -7.12 22.91 19.87
N PHE A 141 -7.50 23.81 18.97
CA PHE A 141 -7.96 23.46 17.63
C PHE A 141 -6.87 22.74 16.82
N LEU A 142 -5.67 23.31 16.78
CA LEU A 142 -4.53 22.72 16.09
C LEU A 142 -4.18 21.35 16.67
N ALA A 143 -4.09 21.23 18.00
CA ALA A 143 -3.84 19.97 18.70
C ALA A 143 -4.89 18.90 18.38
N THR A 144 -6.15 19.30 18.27
CA THR A 144 -7.23 18.39 17.87
C THR A 144 -7.02 17.87 16.45
N LEU A 145 -6.67 18.75 15.50
CA LEU A 145 -6.36 18.32 14.14
C LEU A 145 -5.15 17.38 14.08
N ILE A 146 -4.15 17.55 14.96
CA ILE A 146 -3.00 16.64 15.07
C ILE A 146 -3.45 15.22 15.48
N PHE A 147 -4.46 15.07 16.35
CA PHE A 147 -4.99 13.76 16.73
C PHE A 147 -5.57 12.99 15.55
N TYR A 148 -6.20 13.71 14.63
CA TYR A 148 -6.86 13.10 13.49
C TYR A 148 -5.94 12.99 12.27
N LEU A 149 -5.05 13.94 11.99
CA LEU A 149 -4.45 14.05 10.66
C LEU A 149 -2.99 13.60 10.56
N LEU A 150 -2.19 13.79 11.60
CA LEU A 150 -0.73 13.68 11.48
C LEU A 150 -0.20 12.27 11.69
N ILE A 151 -0.60 11.57 12.75
CA ILE A 151 -0.13 10.21 12.99
C ILE A 151 -1.25 9.23 12.66
N GLN A 152 -0.95 8.32 11.73
CA GLN A 152 -1.93 7.36 11.23
C GLN A 152 -2.15 6.28 12.30
N ASN A 153 -3.28 6.37 13.00
CA ASN A 153 -3.66 5.44 14.05
C ASN A 153 -5.06 4.86 13.80
N ARG A 154 -5.55 4.02 14.72
CA ARG A 154 -6.94 3.55 14.68
C ARG A 154 -7.90 4.69 15.00
N PHE A 155 -9.07 4.68 14.36
CA PHE A 155 -10.12 5.70 14.53
C PHE A 155 -10.53 5.91 15.99
N ILE A 156 -10.78 4.81 16.70
CA ILE A 156 -11.20 4.87 18.11
C ILE A 156 -10.07 5.43 19.00
N ASP A 157 -8.82 5.08 18.71
CA ASP A 157 -7.69 5.57 19.50
C ASP A 157 -7.53 7.09 19.36
N ALA A 158 -7.62 7.60 18.13
CA ALA A 158 -7.57 9.04 17.86
C ALA A 158 -8.70 9.79 18.57
N LEU A 159 -9.93 9.24 18.53
CA LEU A 159 -11.10 9.83 19.19
C LEU A 159 -10.94 9.87 20.71
N VAL A 160 -10.56 8.74 21.33
CA VAL A 160 -10.38 8.64 22.78
C VAL A 160 -9.26 9.57 23.25
N LEU A 161 -8.14 9.59 22.53
CA LEU A 161 -7.00 10.45 22.87
C LEU A 161 -7.36 11.93 22.74
N SER A 162 -8.06 12.31 21.66
CA SER A 162 -8.56 13.66 21.46
C SER A 162 -9.48 14.10 22.61
N ALA A 163 -10.46 13.28 22.97
CA ALA A 163 -11.38 13.58 24.07
C ALA A 163 -10.65 13.72 25.41
N PHE A 164 -9.73 12.81 25.72
CA PHE A 164 -8.92 12.86 26.94
C PHE A 164 -8.14 14.18 27.06
N PHE A 165 -7.40 14.56 26.01
CA PHE A 165 -6.60 15.78 26.03
C PHE A 165 -7.44 17.05 26.04
N GLN A 166 -8.59 17.07 25.37
CA GLN A 166 -9.50 18.21 25.41
C GLN A 166 -10.13 18.41 26.79
N LEU A 167 -10.55 17.32 27.45
CA LEU A 167 -11.07 17.38 28.82
C LEU A 167 -9.99 17.81 29.81
N ALA A 168 -8.77 17.28 29.68
CA ALA A 168 -7.63 17.68 30.50
C ALA A 168 -7.29 19.17 30.30
N TYR A 169 -7.33 19.65 29.05
CA TYR A 169 -7.08 21.05 28.71
C TYR A 169 -8.15 21.98 29.29
N LEU A 170 -9.41 21.60 29.18
CA LEU A 170 -10.53 22.34 29.76
C LEU A 170 -10.37 22.43 31.29
N ALA A 171 -10.09 21.30 31.96
CA ALA A 171 -9.87 21.26 33.40
C ALA A 171 -8.69 22.14 33.84
N ALA A 172 -7.56 22.08 33.13
CA ALA A 172 -6.40 22.93 33.39
C ALA A 172 -6.74 24.43 33.21
N SER A 173 -7.57 24.78 32.24
CA SER A 173 -7.97 26.16 31.98
C SER A 173 -8.73 26.81 33.13
N PHE A 174 -9.53 26.04 33.88
CA PHE A 174 -10.21 26.53 35.09
C PHE A 174 -9.24 26.93 36.21
N GLY A 175 -8.06 26.30 36.27
CA GLY A 175 -7.04 26.63 37.27
C GLY A 175 -6.20 27.86 36.94
N VAL A 176 -6.16 28.25 35.66
CA VAL A 176 -5.29 29.34 35.17
C VAL A 176 -6.08 30.60 34.84
N TYR A 177 -7.28 30.46 34.28
CA TYR A 177 -8.08 31.58 33.78
C TYR A 177 -9.39 31.70 34.56
N PRO A 178 -9.82 32.93 34.90
CA PRO A 178 -11.16 33.15 35.44
C PRO A 178 -12.20 32.92 34.33
N MET A 179 -12.81 31.73 34.32
CA MET A 179 -13.74 31.31 33.27
C MET A 179 -15.12 31.95 33.43
N ARG A 180 -15.55 32.74 32.44
CA ARG A 180 -16.94 33.22 32.34
C ARG A 180 -17.77 32.24 31.50
N ALA A 181 -19.10 32.34 31.59
CA ALA A 181 -20.02 31.51 30.78
C ALA A 181 -19.74 31.62 29.26
N VAL A 182 -19.37 32.81 28.78
CA VAL A 182 -19.01 33.03 27.36
C VAL A 182 -17.74 32.26 26.97
N ASP A 183 -16.77 32.14 27.88
CA ASP A 183 -15.51 31.44 27.61
C ASP A 183 -15.72 29.91 27.58
N LEU A 184 -16.64 29.40 28.41
CA LEU A 184 -17.10 28.00 28.34
C LEU A 184 -17.85 27.70 27.04
N LEU A 185 -18.72 28.61 26.60
CA LEU A 185 -19.40 28.49 25.32
C LEU A 185 -18.41 28.46 24.16
N ARG A 186 -17.39 29.33 24.17
CA ARG A 186 -16.31 29.32 23.17
C ARG A 186 -15.58 27.97 23.17
N PHE A 187 -15.20 27.45 24.33
CA PHE A 187 -14.58 26.11 24.40
C PHE A 187 -15.47 25.04 23.80
N ALA A 188 -16.74 24.99 24.18
CA ALA A 188 -17.68 23.99 23.69
C ALA A 188 -17.80 24.05 22.16
N LEU A 189 -17.93 25.25 21.59
CA LEU A 189 -18.02 25.44 20.14
C LEU A 189 -16.71 25.04 19.42
N TYR A 190 -15.54 25.41 19.96
CA TYR A 190 -14.25 25.04 19.37
C TYR A 190 -14.00 23.53 19.44
N ILE A 191 -14.28 22.89 20.58
CA ILE A 191 -14.14 21.44 20.76
C ILE A 191 -15.10 20.71 19.81
N ALA A 192 -16.36 21.13 19.75
CA ALA A 192 -17.34 20.53 18.84
C ALA A 192 -16.90 20.69 17.38
N GLY A 193 -16.57 21.91 16.96
CA GLY A 193 -16.14 22.20 15.59
C GLY A 193 -14.87 21.43 15.20
N ALA A 194 -13.84 21.44 16.06
CA ALA A 194 -12.57 20.74 15.80
C ALA A 194 -12.76 19.23 15.69
N ASN A 195 -13.57 18.61 16.57
CA ASN A 195 -13.85 17.18 16.48
C ASN A 195 -14.73 16.84 15.29
N ILE A 196 -15.75 17.64 14.97
CA ILE A 196 -16.59 17.39 13.78
C ILE A 196 -15.71 17.38 12.52
N VAL A 197 -14.89 18.41 12.34
CA VAL A 197 -13.96 18.51 11.20
C VAL A 197 -12.94 17.36 11.23
N GLY A 198 -12.32 17.11 12.38
CA GLY A 198 -11.32 16.06 12.55
C GLY A 198 -11.87 14.66 12.25
N ILE A 199 -13.05 14.32 12.79
CA ILE A 199 -13.74 13.06 12.56
C ILE A 199 -14.10 12.89 11.07
N LEU A 200 -14.67 13.92 10.45
CA LEU A 200 -15.06 13.87 9.04
C LEU A 200 -13.84 13.64 8.15
N LEU A 201 -12.77 14.41 8.35
CA LEU A 201 -11.54 14.25 7.58
C LEU A 201 -10.90 12.88 7.82
N PHE A 202 -10.78 12.44 9.08
CA PHE A 202 -10.14 11.18 9.39
C PHE A 202 -10.90 9.98 8.84
N ARG A 203 -12.22 9.99 9.00
CA ARG A 203 -13.10 8.98 8.43
C ARG A 203 -12.97 8.93 6.91
N ASN A 204 -13.01 10.09 6.24
CA ASN A 204 -12.90 10.16 4.78
C ASN A 204 -11.55 9.64 4.28
N LEU A 205 -10.45 9.99 4.96
CA LEU A 205 -9.11 9.47 4.66
C LEU A 205 -9.01 7.96 4.88
N ASN A 206 -9.62 7.45 5.95
CA ASN A 206 -9.65 6.02 6.25
C ASN A 206 -10.45 5.23 5.21
N LEU A 207 -11.63 5.73 4.83
CA LEU A 207 -12.46 5.17 3.78
C LEU A 207 -11.75 5.19 2.43
N SER A 208 -11.12 6.32 2.07
CA SER A 208 -10.43 6.45 0.79
C SER A 208 -9.30 5.43 0.67
N ARG A 209 -8.45 5.31 1.70
CA ARG A 209 -7.31 4.37 1.69
C ARG A 209 -7.75 2.90 1.60
N ARG A 210 -8.82 2.53 2.31
CA ARG A 210 -9.27 1.15 2.33
C ARG A 210 -10.07 0.77 1.09
N ARG A 211 -10.82 1.71 0.51
CA ARG A 211 -11.41 1.52 -0.83
C ARG A 211 -10.34 1.35 -1.90
N GLU A 212 -9.26 2.13 -1.81
CA GLU A 212 -8.14 1.99 -2.73
C GLU A 212 -7.44 0.64 -2.58
N TYR A 213 -7.22 0.19 -1.34
CA TYR A 213 -6.70 -1.17 -1.10
C TYR A 213 -7.57 -2.26 -1.73
N ILE A 214 -8.89 -2.19 -1.55
CA ILE A 214 -9.82 -3.16 -2.15
C ILE A 214 -9.72 -3.15 -3.68
N ARG A 215 -9.63 -1.97 -4.30
CA ARG A 215 -9.50 -1.83 -5.77
C ARG A 215 -8.20 -2.45 -6.27
N LEU A 216 -7.07 -2.07 -5.67
CA LEU A 216 -5.75 -2.59 -6.04
C LEU A 216 -5.69 -4.10 -5.86
N PHE A 217 -6.28 -4.63 -4.79
CA PHE A 217 -6.35 -6.07 -4.57
C PHE A 217 -7.14 -6.79 -5.67
N LYS A 218 -8.31 -6.26 -6.06
CA LYS A 218 -9.13 -6.82 -7.16
C LYS A 218 -8.39 -6.76 -8.50
N GLU A 219 -7.74 -5.64 -8.79
CA GLU A 219 -6.98 -5.46 -10.03
C GLU A 219 -5.80 -6.44 -10.12
N GLN A 220 -5.05 -6.64 -9.03
CA GLN A 220 -3.97 -7.62 -8.98
C GLN A 220 -4.47 -9.04 -9.20
N HIS A 221 -5.58 -9.42 -8.57
CA HIS A 221 -6.17 -10.75 -8.74
C HIS A 221 -6.63 -10.98 -10.18
N LEU A 222 -7.33 -10.00 -10.77
CA LEU A 222 -7.79 -10.07 -12.15
C LEU A 222 -6.62 -10.13 -13.15
N ASN A 223 -5.56 -9.36 -12.92
CA ASN A 223 -4.35 -9.41 -13.74
C ASN A 223 -3.65 -10.79 -13.68
N GLN A 224 -3.65 -11.44 -12.51
CA GLN A 224 -3.11 -12.79 -12.36
C GLN A 224 -3.97 -13.82 -13.11
N GLU A 225 -5.29 -13.77 -12.99
CA GLU A 225 -6.22 -14.64 -13.73
C GLU A 225 -6.08 -14.43 -15.26
N LEU A 226 -5.94 -13.18 -15.69
CA LEU A 226 -5.69 -12.85 -17.08
C LEU A 226 -4.38 -13.46 -17.58
N GLN A 227 -3.29 -13.32 -16.83
CA GLN A 227 -2.00 -13.92 -17.18
C GLN A 227 -2.10 -15.45 -17.29
N GLN A 228 -2.77 -16.11 -16.35
CA GLN A 228 -2.99 -17.55 -16.39
C GLN A 228 -3.78 -17.97 -17.64
N THR A 229 -4.83 -17.21 -17.98
CA THR A 229 -5.65 -17.47 -19.18
C THR A 229 -4.84 -17.27 -20.45
N VAL A 230 -4.03 -16.20 -20.53
CA VAL A 230 -3.13 -15.95 -21.66
C VAL A 230 -2.11 -17.09 -21.83
N ASP A 231 -1.54 -17.58 -20.73
CA ASP A 231 -0.58 -18.69 -20.78
C ASP A 231 -1.23 -20.01 -21.20
N GLN A 232 -2.46 -20.28 -20.75
CA GLN A 232 -3.24 -21.44 -21.22
C GLN A 232 -3.54 -21.35 -22.72
N LEU A 233 -3.98 -20.18 -23.20
CA LEU A 233 -4.24 -19.95 -24.62
C LEU A 233 -2.97 -20.13 -25.46
N ARG A 234 -1.82 -19.61 -25.00
CA ARG A 234 -0.53 -19.79 -25.67
C ARG A 234 -0.11 -21.26 -25.76
N LYS A 235 -0.31 -22.03 -24.68
CA LYS A 235 -0.02 -23.47 -24.68
C LYS A 235 -0.90 -24.23 -25.66
N ALA A 236 -2.22 -23.99 -25.63
CA ALA A 236 -3.15 -24.60 -26.58
C ALA A 236 -2.80 -24.24 -28.04
N GLN A 237 -2.41 -22.98 -28.31
CA GLN A 237 -1.97 -22.55 -29.64
C GLN A 237 -0.68 -23.27 -30.08
N GLN A 238 0.27 -23.49 -29.17
CA GLN A 238 1.49 -24.23 -29.45
C GLN A 238 1.21 -25.70 -29.74
N GLU A 239 0.32 -26.34 -28.98
CA GLU A 239 -0.11 -27.71 -29.22
C GLU A 239 -0.76 -27.86 -30.60
N VAL A 240 -1.65 -26.93 -30.98
CA VAL A 240 -2.24 -26.91 -32.33
C VAL A 240 -1.17 -26.79 -33.41
N LYS A 241 -0.18 -25.90 -33.26
CA LYS A 241 0.94 -25.78 -34.22
C LYS A 241 1.75 -27.06 -34.33
N THR A 242 2.04 -27.73 -33.20
CA THR A 242 2.75 -29.01 -33.21
C THR A 242 1.94 -30.11 -33.89
N LEU A 243 0.64 -30.20 -33.60
CA LEU A 243 -0.27 -31.16 -34.23
C LEU A 243 -0.42 -30.91 -35.74
N GLN A 244 -0.50 -29.64 -36.16
CA GLN A 244 -0.50 -29.25 -37.57
C GLN A 244 0.81 -29.57 -38.30
N GLY A 245 1.94 -29.67 -37.58
CA GLY A 245 3.23 -30.09 -38.14
C GLY A 245 3.38 -31.60 -38.32
N LEU A 246 2.44 -32.42 -37.82
CA LEU A 246 2.48 -33.88 -37.99
C LEU A 246 1.98 -34.25 -39.39
N ILE A 247 2.90 -34.73 -40.23
CA ILE A 247 2.59 -35.23 -41.56
C ILE A 247 2.35 -36.75 -41.47
N PRO A 248 1.10 -37.24 -41.57
CA PRO A 248 0.82 -38.67 -41.50
C PRO A 248 1.41 -39.40 -42.72
N ILE A 249 2.40 -40.25 -42.47
CA ILE A 249 3.11 -41.03 -43.50
C ILE A 249 2.75 -42.52 -43.39
N CYS A 250 2.48 -43.17 -44.52
CA CYS A 250 2.24 -44.61 -44.54
C CYS A 250 3.52 -45.36 -44.18
N SER A 251 3.48 -46.22 -43.17
CA SER A 251 4.64 -46.98 -42.71
C SER A 251 5.24 -47.89 -43.78
N ASN A 252 4.41 -48.44 -44.67
CA ASN A 252 4.80 -49.34 -45.75
C ASN A 252 5.30 -48.62 -47.00
N CYS A 253 4.49 -47.75 -47.60
CA CYS A 253 4.79 -47.15 -48.92
C CYS A 253 5.27 -45.69 -48.87
N LYS A 254 5.40 -45.10 -47.67
CA LYS A 254 5.91 -43.74 -47.43
C LYS A 254 5.12 -42.59 -48.09
N ARG A 255 3.93 -42.86 -48.63
CA ARG A 255 2.99 -41.82 -49.09
C ARG A 255 2.48 -41.00 -47.91
N ILE A 256 2.20 -39.72 -48.15
CA ILE A 256 1.64 -38.77 -47.17
C ILE A 256 0.13 -38.68 -47.35
N ARG A 257 -0.63 -38.68 -46.26
CA ARG A 257 -2.06 -38.42 -46.29
C ARG A 257 -2.33 -36.92 -46.16
N ASP A 258 -3.11 -36.36 -47.07
CA ASP A 258 -3.53 -34.96 -47.03
C ASP A 258 -4.84 -34.75 -46.23
N ASP A 259 -5.26 -33.49 -46.11
CA ASP A 259 -6.48 -33.08 -45.39
C ASP A 259 -7.78 -33.60 -46.03
N SER A 260 -7.76 -33.94 -47.33
CA SER A 260 -8.89 -34.59 -48.03
C SER A 260 -8.98 -36.10 -47.74
N GLY A 261 -7.95 -36.65 -47.09
CA GLY A 261 -7.81 -38.05 -46.81
C GLY A 261 -7.14 -38.85 -47.93
N SER A 262 -6.66 -38.20 -48.99
CA SER A 262 -5.99 -38.82 -50.14
C SER A 262 -4.51 -39.07 -49.86
N TRP A 263 -3.94 -40.10 -50.47
CA TRP A 263 -2.52 -40.49 -50.28
C TRP A 263 -1.65 -40.05 -51.45
N ASN A 264 -0.78 -39.07 -51.21
CA ASN A 264 0.10 -38.47 -52.19
C ASN A 264 1.55 -38.93 -52.05
N GLN A 265 2.31 -38.84 -53.13
CA GLN A 265 3.75 -39.08 -53.09
C GLN A 265 4.46 -37.97 -52.29
N LEU A 266 5.54 -38.32 -51.58
CA LEU A 266 6.26 -37.43 -50.68
C LEU A 266 6.69 -36.13 -51.35
N GLU A 267 7.31 -36.24 -52.53
CA GLU A 267 7.86 -35.12 -53.29
C GLU A 267 6.74 -34.17 -53.73
N GLY A 268 5.63 -34.72 -54.24
CA GLY A 268 4.47 -33.95 -54.67
C GLY A 268 3.80 -33.21 -53.52
N TYR A 269 3.69 -33.85 -52.35
CA TYR A 269 3.13 -33.20 -51.15
C TYR A 269 4.03 -32.06 -50.66
N ILE A 270 5.33 -32.27 -50.54
CA ILE A 270 6.27 -31.24 -50.07
C ILE A 270 6.34 -30.07 -51.06
N GLN A 271 6.37 -30.34 -52.37
CA GLN A 271 6.42 -29.29 -53.39
C GLN A 271 5.12 -28.47 -53.45
N ALA A 272 3.96 -29.05 -53.10
CA ALA A 272 2.69 -28.34 -53.01
C ALA A 272 2.55 -27.50 -51.72
N HIS A 273 3.21 -27.90 -50.63
CA HIS A 273 3.08 -27.28 -49.30
C HIS A 273 4.34 -26.54 -48.82
N SER A 274 5.34 -26.34 -49.68
CA SER A 274 6.55 -25.59 -49.37
C SER A 274 7.15 -24.97 -50.63
N GLU A 275 8.15 -24.09 -50.47
CA GLU A 275 8.89 -23.50 -51.58
C GLU A 275 10.00 -24.42 -52.15
N ALA A 276 10.08 -25.68 -51.68
CA ALA A 276 11.12 -26.62 -52.09
C ALA A 276 10.96 -27.06 -53.56
N LYS A 277 12.06 -27.10 -54.30
CA LYS A 277 12.14 -27.65 -55.66
C LYS A 277 13.01 -28.90 -55.65
N PHE A 278 12.49 -30.01 -56.17
CA PHE A 278 13.23 -31.27 -56.27
C PHE A 278 13.91 -31.41 -57.63
N SER A 279 15.20 -31.75 -57.62
CA SER A 279 15.95 -32.23 -58.78
C SER A 279 16.19 -33.73 -58.65
N HIS A 280 16.03 -34.48 -59.74
CA HIS A 280 16.28 -35.91 -59.73
C HIS A 280 17.77 -36.17 -59.99
N GLY A 281 18.44 -36.85 -59.05
CA GLY A 281 19.83 -37.30 -59.17
C GLY A 281 19.97 -38.71 -58.60
N ILE A 282 20.97 -39.46 -59.09
CA ILE A 282 21.25 -40.82 -58.62
C ILE A 282 22.52 -40.80 -57.76
N CYS A 283 22.45 -41.31 -56.52
CA CYS A 283 23.62 -41.32 -55.65
C CYS A 283 24.63 -42.41 -56.09
N PRO A 284 25.93 -42.27 -55.77
CA PRO A 284 26.96 -43.23 -56.21
C PRO A 284 26.68 -44.68 -55.80
N LYS A 285 25.99 -44.91 -54.67
CA LYS A 285 25.57 -46.24 -54.23
C LYS A 285 24.54 -46.84 -55.18
N CYS A 286 23.48 -46.10 -55.49
CA CYS A 286 22.42 -46.55 -56.40
C CYS A 286 22.91 -46.75 -57.82
N VAL A 287 23.88 -45.94 -58.28
CA VAL A 287 24.56 -46.18 -59.56
C VAL A 287 25.22 -47.56 -59.58
N LYS A 288 25.99 -47.90 -58.55
CA LYS A 288 26.68 -49.20 -58.49
C LYS A 288 25.72 -50.39 -58.46
N GLU A 289 24.55 -50.21 -57.86
CA GLU A 289 23.52 -51.25 -57.79
C GLU A 289 22.75 -51.40 -59.11
N LEU A 290 22.32 -50.29 -59.72
CA LEU A 290 21.49 -50.29 -60.94
C LEU A 290 22.31 -50.42 -62.22
N TYR A 291 23.56 -49.97 -62.19
CA TYR A 291 24.49 -49.95 -63.31
C TYR A 291 25.88 -50.41 -62.87
N PRO A 292 26.03 -51.68 -62.44
CA PRO A 292 27.29 -52.20 -61.91
C PRO A 292 28.47 -52.10 -62.89
N ASP A 293 28.18 -52.06 -64.20
CA ASP A 293 29.19 -51.97 -65.26
C ASP A 293 29.67 -50.53 -65.55
N LEU A 294 28.98 -49.52 -65.01
CA LEU A 294 29.39 -48.11 -65.15
C LEU A 294 30.37 -47.74 -64.03
N ASN A 295 31.66 -47.70 -64.36
CA ASN A 295 32.74 -47.37 -63.42
C ASN A 295 32.83 -45.84 -63.16
N ILE A 296 31.88 -45.31 -62.39
CA ILE A 296 31.85 -43.88 -62.05
C ILE A 296 32.80 -43.62 -60.86
N LYS A 297 33.95 -42.98 -61.13
CA LYS A 297 34.85 -42.47 -60.07
C LYS A 297 34.21 -41.23 -59.45
N GLY A 298 33.81 -41.33 -58.19
CA GLY A 298 33.21 -40.22 -57.43
C GLY A 298 34.19 -39.07 -57.25
N SER A 299 33.72 -37.84 -57.45
CA SER A 299 34.33 -36.57 -57.06
C SER A 299 33.86 -36.11 -55.69
#